data_AF-A0A7X6WTF6-F1
#
_entry.id   AF-A0A7X6WTF6-F1
#
_cell.length_a   1.000
_cell.length_b   1.000
_cell.length_c   1.000
_cell.angle_alpha   90.00
_cell.angle_beta   90.00
_cell.angle_gamma   90.00
#
_symmetry.space_group_name_H-M   'P 1'
#
loop_
_entity.id
_entity.type
_entity.pdbx_description
1 polymer ?
#
loop_
_entity_poly.entity_id
_entity_poly.type
_entity_poly.pdbx_seq_one_letter_code
_entity_poly.pdbx_strand_id
1 'polypeptide(L)'
;MNIDHWQVKETEFFTIKFPKEWYWLESDPEKTGYRSRIITNNPDFDINKYADIGVGTGGNYPLEFEDKNEVVISFNGAATSDAGTPQQSVESGLRGIRESHLQTICEYSSDLTDSPIIANCIFVDSNYQKVQTYFVVNEKNKIFFSIRTTEDNLSKKEIFYEIAKNMILSEAL
;
A
#
# COMPACT_ATOMS: atom_id res chain seq x y z
N MET A 1 18.78 5.87 -8.56
CA MET A 1 17.61 6.68 -8.97
C MET A 1 17.88 8.14 -8.65
N ASN A 2 17.54 9.07 -9.54
CA ASN A 2 17.70 10.51 -9.30
C ASN A 2 16.55 11.02 -8.43
N ILE A 3 16.86 11.69 -7.32
CA ILE A 3 15.91 12.16 -6.28
C ILE A 3 15.00 13.30 -6.83
N ASP A 4 15.42 13.96 -7.92
CA ASP A 4 14.68 15.08 -8.53
C ASP A 4 13.31 14.70 -9.14
N HIS A 5 13.02 13.41 -9.28
CA HIS A 5 11.76 12.90 -9.84
C HIS A 5 10.71 12.51 -8.78
N TRP A 6 10.92 12.87 -7.51
CA TRP A 6 10.01 12.49 -6.42
C TRP A 6 9.23 13.69 -5.88
N GLN A 7 7.94 13.48 -5.60
CA GLN A 7 7.09 14.41 -4.84
C GLN A 7 6.79 13.84 -3.46
N VAL A 8 6.37 14.71 -2.55
CA VAL A 8 6.05 14.38 -1.16
C VAL A 8 4.59 14.67 -0.90
N LYS A 9 3.90 13.75 -0.22
CA LYS A 9 2.57 13.98 0.32
C LYS A 9 2.57 13.71 1.81
N GLU A 10 2.04 14.68 2.56
CA GLU A 10 1.83 14.60 4.00
C GLU A 10 0.36 14.34 4.29
N THR A 11 0.10 13.43 5.22
CA THR A 11 -1.22 13.15 5.79
C THR A 11 -1.11 13.23 7.31
N GLU A 12 -2.24 13.16 8.00
CA GLU A 12 -2.27 13.09 9.46
C GLU A 12 -1.55 11.85 10.04
N PHE A 13 -1.43 10.76 9.26
CA PHE A 13 -0.88 9.48 9.71
C PHE A 13 0.54 9.18 9.22
N PHE A 14 0.92 9.72 8.07
CA PHE A 14 2.23 9.45 7.46
C PHE A 14 2.60 10.50 6.42
N THR A 15 3.90 10.58 6.14
CA THR A 15 4.48 11.24 4.97
C THR A 15 4.98 10.19 4.00
N ILE A 16 4.70 10.35 2.71
CA ILE A 16 5.15 9.43 1.67
C ILE A 16 5.82 10.19 0.51
N LYS A 17 6.86 9.58 -0.06
CA LYS A 17 7.49 10.04 -1.31
C LYS A 17 7.15 9.08 -2.45
N PHE A 18 6.81 9.62 -3.61
CA PHE A 18 6.51 8.84 -4.83
C PHE A 18 6.86 9.63 -6.11
N PRO A 19 6.90 9.01 -7.29
CA PRO A 19 7.22 9.70 -8.55
C PRO A 19 6.35 10.93 -8.83
N LYS A 20 6.94 12.01 -9.37
CA LYS A 20 6.26 13.28 -9.71
C LYS A 20 5.22 13.12 -10.82
N GLU A 21 5.40 12.12 -11.66
CA GLU A 21 4.53 11.81 -12.79
C GLU A 21 3.27 11.03 -12.36
N TRP A 22 3.17 10.65 -11.08
CA TRP A 22 2.02 9.96 -10.51
C TRP A 22 1.14 10.93 -9.72
N TYR A 23 -0.09 10.51 -9.44
CA TYR A 23 -1.15 11.35 -8.92
C TYR A 23 -1.63 10.83 -7.57
N TRP A 24 -1.85 11.74 -6.63
CA TRP A 24 -2.52 11.47 -5.37
C TRP A 24 -4.02 11.76 -5.52
N LEU A 25 -4.86 10.74 -5.36
CA LEU A 25 -6.31 10.87 -5.47
C LEU A 25 -6.99 10.46 -4.16
N GLU A 26 -8.07 11.15 -3.81
CA GLU A 26 -8.90 10.84 -2.65
C GLU A 26 -10.35 10.66 -3.11
N SER A 27 -11.04 9.64 -2.57
CA SER A 27 -12.48 9.50 -2.78
C SER A 27 -13.23 10.61 -2.05
N ASP A 28 -14.41 10.96 -2.57
CA ASP A 28 -15.35 11.86 -1.93
C ASP A 28 -16.24 11.04 -0.97
N PRO A 29 -16.01 11.12 0.36
CA PRO A 29 -16.76 10.32 1.32
C PRO A 29 -18.24 10.73 1.38
N GLU A 30 -18.58 11.97 1.02
CA GLU A 30 -19.98 12.42 1.02
C GLU A 30 -20.78 11.74 -0.11
N LYS A 31 -20.12 11.44 -1.22
CA LYS A 31 -20.75 10.73 -2.36
C LYS A 31 -20.73 9.22 -2.22
N THR A 32 -19.66 8.68 -1.64
CA THR A 32 -19.32 7.25 -1.75
C THR A 32 -19.50 6.49 -0.45
N GLY A 33 -19.56 7.19 0.69
CA GLY A 33 -19.59 6.57 2.03
C GLY A 33 -18.25 6.01 2.51
N TYR A 34 -17.20 6.07 1.68
CA TYR A 34 -15.86 5.58 2.00
C TYR A 34 -14.82 6.67 1.78
N ARG A 35 -13.80 6.68 2.64
CA ARG A 35 -12.61 7.52 2.47
C ARG A 35 -11.42 6.64 2.10
N SER A 36 -11.04 6.65 0.83
CA SER A 36 -9.84 6.02 0.33
C SER A 36 -8.88 7.07 -0.21
N ARG A 37 -7.59 6.80 -0.04
CA ARG A 37 -6.48 7.55 -0.62
C ARG A 37 -5.70 6.60 -1.50
N ILE A 38 -5.32 7.06 -2.69
CA ILE A 38 -4.49 6.28 -3.59
C ILE A 38 -3.37 7.11 -4.21
N ILE A 39 -2.32 6.40 -4.64
CA ILE A 39 -1.38 6.90 -5.64
C ILE A 39 -1.59 6.10 -6.93
N THR A 40 -1.65 6.77 -8.07
CA THR A 40 -1.77 6.10 -9.38
C THR A 40 -0.95 6.80 -10.45
N ASN A 41 -0.52 6.08 -11.49
CA ASN A 41 0.05 6.67 -12.69
C ASN A 41 -1.00 6.99 -13.78
N ASN A 42 -2.28 6.79 -13.49
CA ASN A 42 -3.40 7.10 -14.36
C ASN A 42 -4.15 8.35 -13.83
N PRO A 43 -4.03 9.53 -14.49
CA PRO A 43 -4.72 10.74 -14.03
C PRO A 43 -6.25 10.64 -14.09
N ASP A 44 -6.78 9.75 -14.94
CA ASP A 44 -8.20 9.56 -15.18
C ASP A 44 -8.80 8.43 -14.32
N PHE A 45 -8.05 7.91 -13.34
CA PHE A 45 -8.52 6.86 -12.44
C PHE A 45 -9.74 7.33 -11.63
N ASP A 46 -10.87 6.65 -11.79
CA ASP A 46 -12.11 6.96 -11.09
C ASP A 46 -12.10 6.41 -9.65
N ILE A 47 -11.45 7.13 -8.74
CA ILE A 47 -11.39 6.77 -7.32
C ILE A 47 -12.76 6.72 -6.64
N ASN A 48 -13.78 7.42 -7.16
CA ASN A 48 -15.11 7.40 -6.57
C ASN A 48 -15.86 6.11 -6.92
N LYS A 49 -15.64 5.56 -8.11
CA LYS A 49 -16.13 4.22 -8.48
C LYS A 49 -15.51 3.12 -7.61
N TYR A 50 -14.25 3.30 -7.21
CA TYR A 50 -13.49 2.34 -6.39
C TYR A 50 -13.21 2.89 -4.98
N ALA A 51 -14.17 3.58 -4.38
CA ALA A 51 -13.97 4.31 -3.13
C ALA A 51 -13.65 3.44 -1.91
N ASP A 52 -13.90 2.13 -1.95
CA ASP A 52 -13.56 1.16 -0.90
C ASP A 52 -12.22 0.45 -1.14
N ILE A 53 -11.43 0.83 -2.17
CA ILE A 53 -10.16 0.20 -2.52
C ILE A 53 -9.11 0.24 -1.39
N GLY A 54 -9.21 1.23 -0.49
CA GLY A 54 -8.38 1.33 0.71
C GLY A 54 -8.85 0.42 1.86
N VAL A 55 -10.00 -0.24 1.75
CA VAL A 55 -10.52 -1.13 2.80
C VAL A 55 -9.93 -2.53 2.62
N GLY A 56 -9.29 -3.05 3.68
CA GLY A 56 -8.61 -4.34 3.64
C GLY A 56 -7.49 -4.38 2.59
N THR A 57 -7.35 -5.50 1.89
CA THR A 57 -6.36 -5.72 0.81
C THR A 57 -6.88 -5.38 -0.59
N GLY A 58 -7.84 -4.45 -0.71
CA GLY A 58 -8.24 -3.92 -2.03
C GLY A 58 -9.74 -3.77 -2.31
N GLY A 59 -10.61 -3.67 -1.29
CA GLY A 59 -12.05 -3.42 -1.49
C GLY A 59 -12.85 -4.61 -2.04
N ASN A 60 -14.17 -4.45 -2.10
CA ASN A 60 -15.12 -5.51 -2.49
C ASN A 60 -15.34 -5.64 -4.01
N TYR A 61 -14.74 -4.76 -4.81
CA TYR A 61 -14.96 -4.70 -6.25
C TYR A 61 -13.75 -5.23 -7.03
N PRO A 62 -13.96 -6.04 -8.08
CA PRO A 62 -12.88 -6.42 -8.98
C PRO A 62 -12.38 -5.16 -9.70
N LEU A 63 -11.19 -4.69 -9.31
CA LEU A 63 -10.43 -3.75 -10.11
C LEU A 63 -9.81 -4.54 -11.27
N GLU A 64 -9.97 -4.06 -12.48
CA GLU A 64 -9.34 -4.61 -13.69
C GLU A 64 -8.70 -3.42 -14.42
N PHE A 65 -7.41 -3.54 -14.72
CA PHE A 65 -6.69 -2.50 -15.45
C PHE A 65 -6.78 -2.76 -16.95
N GLU A 66 -7.08 -1.70 -17.68
CA GLU A 66 -7.08 -1.73 -19.15
C GLU A 66 -5.67 -1.51 -19.70
N ASP A 67 -4.84 -0.70 -19.03
CA ASP A 67 -3.43 -0.48 -19.39
C ASP A 67 -2.49 -1.41 -18.61
N LYS A 68 -1.64 -2.13 -19.34
CA LYS A 68 -0.61 -3.02 -18.79
C LYS A 68 0.45 -2.33 -17.92
N ASN A 69 0.51 -1.01 -17.97
CA ASN A 69 1.43 -0.21 -17.17
C ASN A 69 0.76 0.45 -15.96
N GLU A 70 -0.53 0.25 -15.77
CA GLU A 70 -1.29 0.88 -14.70
C GLU A 70 -0.80 0.39 -13.32
N VAL A 71 -0.70 1.34 -12.40
CA VAL A 71 -0.30 1.14 -11.01
C VAL A 71 -1.32 1.87 -10.17
N VAL A 72 -1.86 1.16 -9.18
CA VAL A 72 -2.66 1.76 -8.12
C VAL A 72 -2.10 1.31 -6.79
N ILE A 73 -1.80 2.28 -5.93
CA ILE A 73 -1.35 2.07 -4.55
C ILE A 73 -2.47 2.54 -3.64
N SER A 74 -3.11 1.61 -2.93
CA SER A 74 -4.12 1.93 -1.92
C SER A 74 -3.51 1.87 -0.52
N PHE A 75 -4.00 2.73 0.38
CA PHE A 75 -3.50 2.83 1.75
C PHE A 75 -4.56 2.44 2.76
N ASN A 76 -4.10 1.82 3.84
CA ASN A 76 -4.88 1.55 5.04
C ASN A 76 -3.96 1.61 6.28
N GLY A 77 -4.55 1.68 7.46
CA GLY A 77 -3.83 1.75 8.71
C GLY A 77 -4.58 1.12 9.87
N ALA A 78 -3.82 0.77 10.90
CA ALA A 78 -4.33 0.29 12.18
C ALA A 78 -3.37 0.72 13.30
N ALA A 79 -3.84 0.73 14.54
CA ALA A 79 -2.95 0.95 15.67
C ALA A 79 -2.09 -0.30 15.89
N THR A 80 -0.81 -0.12 16.20
CA THR A 80 0.08 -1.25 16.53
C THR A 80 -0.40 -1.99 17.77
N SER A 81 -1.01 -1.26 18.71
CA SER A 81 -1.61 -1.80 19.94
C SER A 81 -2.72 -2.82 19.70
N ASP A 82 -3.35 -2.83 18.53
CA ASP A 82 -4.40 -3.81 18.20
C ASP A 82 -3.85 -5.24 18.18
N ALA A 83 -2.54 -5.39 17.94
CA ALA A 83 -1.83 -6.68 17.95
C ALA A 83 -0.84 -6.83 19.12
N GLY A 84 -0.48 -5.74 19.80
CA GLY A 84 0.49 -5.71 20.91
C GLY A 84 1.76 -4.96 20.54
N THR A 85 2.77 -5.67 20.02
CA THR A 85 4.07 -5.10 19.63
C THR A 85 4.18 -4.84 18.12
N PRO A 86 5.16 -4.02 17.65
CA PRO A 86 5.42 -3.86 16.22
C PRO A 86 5.61 -5.20 15.49
N GLN A 87 6.37 -6.12 16.08
CA GLN A 87 6.57 -7.46 15.54
C GLN A 87 5.24 -8.25 15.43
N GLN A 88 4.43 -8.26 16.48
CA GLN A 88 3.14 -8.95 16.46
C GLN A 88 2.18 -8.31 15.44
N SER A 89 2.24 -7.00 15.28
CA SER A 89 1.41 -6.25 14.33
C SER A 89 1.77 -6.53 12.88
N VAL A 90 3.05 -6.62 12.54
CA VAL A 90 3.50 -7.04 11.20
C VAL A 90 3.17 -8.51 10.95
N GLU A 91 3.45 -9.41 11.91
CA GLU A 91 3.13 -10.84 11.80
C GLU A 91 1.65 -11.09 11.59
N SER A 92 0.78 -10.35 12.30
CA SER A 92 -0.68 -10.44 12.10
C SER A 92 -1.09 -10.03 10.69
N GLY A 93 -0.44 -9.02 10.11
CA GLY A 93 -0.68 -8.61 8.72
C GLY A 93 -0.26 -9.68 7.71
N LEU A 94 0.95 -10.22 7.87
CA LEU A 94 1.48 -11.30 7.02
C LEU A 94 0.60 -12.56 7.11
N ARG A 95 0.13 -12.91 8.32
CA ARG A 95 -0.78 -14.04 8.54
C ARG A 95 -2.10 -13.85 7.78
N GLY A 96 -2.73 -12.66 7.89
CA GLY A 96 -4.01 -12.39 7.22
C GLY A 96 -3.94 -12.56 5.70
N ILE A 97 -2.83 -12.15 5.06
CA ILE A 97 -2.64 -12.37 3.62
C ILE A 97 -2.42 -13.85 3.32
N ARG A 98 -1.56 -14.55 4.07
CA ARG A 98 -1.28 -15.99 3.86
C ARG A 98 -2.53 -16.87 4.00
N GLU A 99 -3.42 -16.53 4.93
CA GLU A 99 -4.69 -17.23 5.12
C GLU A 99 -5.67 -17.00 3.97
N SER A 100 -5.63 -15.83 3.35
CA SER A 100 -6.53 -15.46 2.25
C SER A 100 -6.01 -15.87 0.87
N HIS A 101 -4.70 -16.05 0.71
CA HIS A 101 -4.04 -16.27 -0.58
C HIS A 101 -2.95 -17.35 -0.47
N LEU A 102 -3.30 -18.58 -0.87
CA LEU A 102 -2.47 -19.79 -0.68
C LEU A 102 -1.11 -19.77 -1.40
N GLN A 103 -0.94 -18.96 -2.45
CA GLN A 103 0.30 -18.84 -3.22
C GLN A 103 1.06 -17.53 -2.90
N THR A 104 0.88 -16.98 -1.71
CA THR A 104 1.55 -15.74 -1.29
C THR A 104 3.01 -16.00 -0.90
N ILE A 105 3.90 -15.13 -1.36
CA ILE A 105 5.28 -15.03 -0.88
C ILE A 105 5.37 -13.81 0.02
N CYS A 106 5.78 -13.98 1.28
CA CYS A 106 5.98 -12.87 2.21
C CYS A 106 7.40 -12.87 2.77
N GLU A 107 8.01 -11.70 2.87
CA GLU A 107 9.38 -11.50 3.34
C GLU A 107 9.49 -10.25 4.20
N TYR A 108 10.45 -10.26 5.13
CA TYR A 108 10.87 -9.05 5.83
C TYR A 108 11.82 -8.26 4.93
N SER A 109 11.61 -6.95 4.89
CA SER A 109 12.34 -6.00 4.07
C SER A 109 13.26 -5.08 4.89
N SER A 110 13.17 -5.18 6.22
CA SER A 110 14.06 -4.59 7.23
C SER A 110 14.37 -5.65 8.30
N ASP A 111 15.31 -5.35 9.20
CA ASP A 111 15.48 -6.17 10.40
C ASP A 111 14.30 -5.98 11.36
N LEU A 112 14.03 -6.98 12.20
CA LEU A 112 12.96 -6.92 13.21
C LEU A 112 13.24 -5.92 14.34
N THR A 113 14.51 -5.51 14.47
CA THR A 113 14.94 -4.48 15.42
C THR A 113 14.91 -3.07 14.83
N ASP A 114 14.68 -2.93 13.53
CA ASP A 114 14.56 -1.64 12.87
C ASP A 114 13.22 -0.97 13.20
N SER A 115 13.19 0.36 13.14
CA SER A 115 11.97 1.15 13.26
C SER A 115 11.90 2.16 12.12
N PRO A 116 10.88 2.08 11.24
CA PRO A 116 9.81 1.08 11.24
C PRO A 116 10.28 -0.31 10.79
N ILE A 117 9.59 -1.36 11.26
CA ILE A 117 9.68 -2.70 10.68
C ILE A 117 8.95 -2.68 9.34
N ILE A 118 9.61 -3.15 8.29
CA ILE A 118 9.07 -3.25 6.94
C ILE A 118 8.99 -4.72 6.54
N ALA A 119 7.82 -5.15 6.09
CA ALA A 119 7.63 -6.45 5.45
C ALA A 119 6.77 -6.30 4.20
N ASN A 120 6.85 -7.26 3.29
CA ASN A 120 5.97 -7.28 2.13
C ASN A 120 5.47 -8.68 1.82
N CYS A 121 4.31 -8.74 1.16
CA CYS A 121 3.73 -9.95 0.59
C CYS A 121 3.40 -9.72 -0.88
N ILE A 122 3.62 -10.73 -1.71
CA ILE A 122 3.30 -10.74 -3.13
C ILE A 122 2.38 -11.92 -3.41
N PHE A 123 1.29 -11.65 -4.12
CA PHE A 123 0.36 -12.66 -4.62
C PHE A 123 -0.30 -12.19 -5.93
N VAL A 124 -1.02 -13.09 -6.57
CA VAL A 124 -1.86 -12.81 -7.74
C VAL A 124 -3.31 -12.89 -7.27
N ASP A 125 -4.11 -11.88 -7.61
CA ASP A 125 -5.52 -11.85 -7.25
C ASP A 125 -6.41 -12.64 -8.24
N SER A 126 -7.72 -12.61 -8.03
CA SER A 126 -8.68 -13.33 -8.88
C SER A 126 -8.74 -12.81 -10.32
N ASN A 127 -8.24 -11.61 -10.58
CA ASN A 127 -8.26 -10.95 -11.89
C ASN A 127 -6.92 -11.07 -12.61
N TYR A 128 -6.05 -12.00 -12.17
CA TYR A 128 -4.69 -12.17 -12.69
C TYR A 128 -3.84 -10.89 -12.56
N GLN A 129 -4.13 -10.07 -11.55
CA GLN A 129 -3.34 -8.88 -11.26
C GLN A 129 -2.37 -9.18 -10.12
N LYS A 130 -1.14 -8.70 -10.26
CA LYS A 130 -0.13 -8.81 -9.23
C LYS A 130 -0.41 -7.79 -8.14
N VAL A 131 -0.52 -8.26 -6.91
CA VAL A 131 -0.66 -7.44 -5.71
C VAL A 131 0.61 -7.58 -4.87
N GLN A 132 1.25 -6.46 -4.57
CA GLN A 132 2.34 -6.38 -3.61
C GLN A 132 1.92 -5.48 -2.45
N THR A 133 1.74 -6.08 -1.28
CA THR A 133 1.35 -5.34 -0.06
C THR A 133 2.57 -5.14 0.82
N TYR A 134 2.87 -3.89 1.17
CA TYR A 134 3.87 -3.53 2.16
C TYR A 134 3.20 -3.23 3.49
N PHE A 135 3.85 -3.65 4.57
CA PHE A 135 3.54 -3.31 5.94
C PHE A 135 4.70 -2.48 6.48
N VAL A 136 4.40 -1.28 6.95
CA VAL A 136 5.34 -0.36 7.59
C VAL A 136 4.81 -0.12 9.00
N VAL A 137 5.55 -0.60 10.00
CA VAL A 137 5.07 -0.67 11.39
C VAL A 137 6.06 -0.03 12.34
N ASN A 138 5.61 0.90 13.16
CA ASN A 138 6.35 1.39 14.33
C ASN A 138 5.58 1.08 15.62
N GLU A 139 6.04 1.62 16.74
CA GLU A 139 5.43 1.42 18.07
C GLU A 139 3.95 1.84 18.17
N LYS A 140 3.50 2.79 17.35
CA LYS A 140 2.16 3.36 17.45
C LYS A 140 1.24 2.93 16.32
N ASN A 141 1.78 2.92 15.11
CA ASN A 141 1.03 2.85 13.88
C ASN A 141 1.55 1.72 13.00
N LYS A 142 0.62 0.98 12.42
CA LYS A 142 0.83 0.14 11.24
C LYS A 142 0.15 0.82 10.07
N ILE A 143 0.93 1.19 9.06
CA ILE A 143 0.40 1.50 7.74
C ILE A 143 0.67 0.30 6.85
N PHE A 144 -0.33 -0.11 6.10
CA PHE A 144 -0.13 -1.06 5.02
C PHE A 144 -0.67 -0.47 3.74
N PHE A 145 0.05 -0.71 2.66
CA PHE A 145 -0.36 -0.24 1.35
C PHE A 145 -0.17 -1.35 0.32
N SER A 146 -1.16 -1.48 -0.54
CA SER A 146 -1.22 -2.51 -1.57
C SER A 146 -1.01 -1.87 -2.92
N ILE A 147 0.02 -2.34 -3.62
CA ILE A 147 0.32 -1.96 -4.99
C ILE A 147 -0.27 -3.01 -5.91
N ARG A 148 -1.19 -2.62 -6.77
CA ARG A 148 -1.76 -3.48 -7.80
C ARG A 148 -1.20 -3.11 -9.16
N THR A 149 -0.86 -4.13 -9.96
CA THR A 149 -0.37 -4.02 -11.35
C THR A 149 -0.88 -5.20 -12.21
N THR A 150 -0.95 -5.06 -13.54
CA THR A 150 -1.07 -6.22 -14.45
C THR A 150 0.27 -6.96 -14.48
N GLU A 151 0.29 -8.29 -14.40
CA GLU A 151 1.51 -9.10 -14.27
C GLU A 151 2.65 -8.66 -15.22
N ASP A 152 3.89 -8.63 -14.69
CA ASP A 152 5.17 -8.22 -15.33
C ASP A 152 5.66 -6.77 -15.27
N ASN A 153 5.32 -6.01 -14.23
CA ASN A 153 5.99 -4.72 -13.96
C ASN A 153 7.32 -4.84 -13.19
N LEU A 154 8.22 -5.76 -13.59
CA LEU A 154 9.54 -5.98 -12.97
C LEU A 154 10.38 -4.69 -12.88
N SER A 155 10.24 -3.79 -13.85
CA SER A 155 10.92 -2.49 -13.91
C SER A 155 10.55 -1.55 -12.75
N LYS A 156 9.42 -1.79 -12.06
CA LYS A 156 8.93 -0.94 -10.97
C LYS A 156 9.18 -1.53 -9.58
N LYS A 157 9.74 -2.75 -9.46
CA LYS A 157 9.99 -3.40 -8.16
C LYS A 157 10.87 -2.53 -7.25
N GLU A 158 11.91 -1.91 -7.81
CA GLU A 158 12.77 -0.98 -7.06
C GLU A 158 12.02 0.28 -6.61
N ILE A 159 11.16 0.84 -7.47
CA ILE A 159 10.35 2.03 -7.14
C ILE A 159 9.43 1.73 -5.96
N PHE A 160 8.79 0.56 -5.95
CA PHE A 160 7.88 0.14 -4.90
C PHE A 160 8.57 -0.02 -3.54
N TYR A 161 9.77 -0.61 -3.54
CA TYR A 161 10.58 -0.72 -2.33
C TYR A 161 11.04 0.66 -1.84
N GLU A 162 11.47 1.54 -2.74
CA GLU A 162 11.87 2.91 -2.38
C GLU A 162 10.69 3.72 -1.82
N ILE A 163 9.47 3.56 -2.34
CA ILE A 163 8.25 4.15 -1.76
C ILE A 163 8.06 3.66 -0.31
N ALA A 164 8.16 2.35 -0.06
CA ALA A 164 8.01 1.77 1.27
C ALA A 164 9.05 2.32 2.25
N LYS A 165 10.31 2.34 1.83
CA LYS A 165 11.45 2.78 2.63
C LYS A 165 11.42 4.28 2.96
N ASN A 166 10.87 5.10 2.07
CA ASN A 166 10.75 6.54 2.28
C ASN A 166 9.45 6.95 2.99
N MET A 167 8.62 6.00 3.42
CA MET A 167 7.44 6.28 4.22
C MET A 167 7.85 6.61 5.65
N ILE A 168 7.42 7.77 6.14
CA ILE A 168 7.65 8.22 7.51
C ILE A 168 6.31 8.20 8.22
N LEU A 169 6.19 7.36 9.24
CA LEU A 169 4.97 7.25 10.04
C LEU A 169 4.89 8.41 11.04
N SER A 170 3.71 9.02 11.16
CA SER A 170 3.44 10.01 12.19
C SER A 170 3.53 9.34 13.58
N GLU A 171 4.02 10.10 14.55
CA GLU A 171 3.95 9.71 15.97
C GLU A 171 2.61 10.09 16.61
N ALA A 172 1.74 10.79 15.89
CA ALA A 172 0.44 11.20 16.40
C ALA A 172 -0.62 10.08 16.23
N LEU A 173 -1.37 9.83 17.30
CA LEU A 173 -2.72 9.29 17.31
C LEU A 173 -3.60 10.32 18.02
#